data_AF-A0A133V3I8-F1
#
_entry.id   AF-A0A133V3I8-F1
#
_cell.length_a   1.000
_cell.length_b   1.000
_cell.length_c   1.000
_cell.angle_alpha   90.00
_cell.angle_beta   90.00
_cell.angle_gamma   90.00
#
_symmetry.space_group_name_H-M   'P 1'
#
loop_
_entity.id
_entity.type
_entity.pdbx_description
1 polymer ?
#
loop_
_entity_poly.entity_id
_entity_poly.type
_entity_poly.pdbx_seq_one_letter_code
_entity_poly.pdbx_strand_id
1 'polypeptide(L)'
;MGVKSDIRWLKETENRVNLFVLIAKQGPLRVRKLREFLGPDDWWPTKHHIKTLTERDLIEEVEEGYRITESGEKVFESLKTVYDIESV
;
A
#
# COMPACT_ATOMS: atom_id res chain seq x y z
N MET A 1 -19.92 3.82 2.36
CA MET A 1 -19.57 3.29 1.03
C MET A 1 -18.61 2.13 1.27
N GLY A 2 -19.01 0.91 0.91
CA GLY A 2 -18.33 -0.31 1.33
C GLY A 2 -16.97 -0.44 0.66
N VAL A 3 -15.92 -0.67 1.46
CA VAL A 3 -14.67 -1.26 0.98
C VAL A 3 -15.06 -2.49 0.18
N LYS A 4 -14.93 -2.44 -1.15
CA LYS A 4 -15.26 -3.58 -2.02
C LYS A 4 -14.38 -4.74 -1.55
N SER A 5 -14.99 -5.71 -0.86
CA SER A 5 -14.34 -6.74 -0.05
C SER A 5 -13.47 -7.73 -0.81
N ASP A 6 -13.20 -7.50 -2.09
CA ASP A 6 -12.18 -8.22 -2.81
C ASP A 6 -10.84 -7.53 -2.56
N ILE A 7 -10.02 -8.13 -1.70
CA ILE A 7 -8.58 -7.81 -1.54
C ILE A 7 -7.75 -8.62 -2.55
N ARG A 8 -8.40 -9.52 -3.32
CA ARG A 8 -7.75 -10.40 -4.30
C ARG A 8 -7.01 -9.62 -5.38
N TRP A 9 -7.57 -8.49 -5.83
CA TRP A 9 -6.89 -7.61 -6.78
C TRP A 9 -5.53 -7.16 -6.20
N LEU A 10 -5.44 -6.81 -4.91
CA LEU A 10 -4.18 -6.32 -4.34
C LEU A 10 -3.05 -7.33 -4.56
N LYS A 11 -3.37 -8.63 -4.45
CA LYS A 11 -2.49 -9.78 -4.66
C LYS A 11 -2.10 -10.05 -6.12
N GLU A 12 -2.79 -9.45 -7.10
CA GLU A 12 -2.43 -9.61 -8.53
C GLU A 12 -1.06 -9.01 -8.85
N THR A 13 -0.52 -8.16 -7.98
CA THR A 13 0.80 -7.56 -8.17
C THR A 13 1.55 -7.53 -6.86
N GLU A 14 2.60 -8.34 -6.74
CA GLU A 14 3.44 -8.43 -5.55
C GLU A 14 4.03 -7.05 -5.17
N ASN A 15 4.49 -6.27 -6.16
CA ASN A 15 4.97 -4.90 -5.96
C ASN A 15 3.93 -4.01 -5.26
N ARG A 16 2.65 -4.13 -5.61
CA ARG A 16 1.58 -3.33 -5.00
C ARG A 16 1.32 -3.74 -3.55
N VAL A 17 1.32 -5.04 -3.26
CA VAL A 17 1.20 -5.56 -1.89
C VAL A 17 2.37 -5.06 -1.05
N ASN A 18 3.60 -5.21 -1.54
CA ASN A 18 4.80 -4.82 -0.82
C ASN A 18 4.82 -3.32 -0.52
N LEU A 19 4.40 -2.49 -1.48
CA LEU A 19 4.33 -1.03 -1.31
C LEU A 19 3.28 -0.63 -0.27
N PHE A 20 2.10 -1.26 -0.31
CA PHE A 20 1.06 -1.05 0.70
C PHE A 20 1.51 -1.46 2.10
N VAL A 21 2.12 -2.65 2.23
CA VAL A 21 2.69 -3.16 3.49
C VAL A 21 3.80 -2.25 4.01
N LEU A 22 4.63 -1.71 3.13
CA LEU A 22 5.69 -0.79 3.51
C LEU A 22 5.15 0.51 4.12
N ILE A 23 4.13 1.11 3.48
CA ILE A 23 3.44 2.31 4.00
C ILE A 23 2.78 2.00 5.35
N ALA A 24 2.11 0.85 5.45
CA ALA A 24 1.46 0.42 6.69
C ALA A 24 2.46 0.22 7.85
N LYS A 25 3.65 -0.33 7.57
CA LYS A 25 4.68 -0.61 8.59
C LYS A 25 5.51 0.60 8.98
N GLN A 26 5.93 1.43 8.01
CA GLN A 26 6.86 2.55 8.27
C GLN A 26 6.14 3.89 8.51
N GLY A 27 4.84 3.96 8.27
CA GLY A 27 4.08 5.20 8.38
C GLY A 27 4.20 6.06 7.10
N PRO A 28 4.06 7.40 7.22
CA PRO A 28 4.05 8.30 6.07
C PRO A 28 5.33 8.20 5.24
N LEU A 29 5.22 7.76 3.99
CA LEU A 29 6.36 7.63 3.08
C LEU A 29 6.20 8.52 1.85
N ARG A 30 7.22 9.32 1.57
CA ARG A 30 7.28 10.12 0.33
C ARG A 30 7.47 9.21 -0.88
N VAL A 31 6.95 9.65 -2.04
CA VAL A 31 7.09 8.94 -3.32
C VAL A 31 8.53 8.52 -3.60
N ARG A 32 9.51 9.35 -3.23
CA ARG A 32 10.92 9.04 -3.41
C ARG A 32 11.35 7.74 -2.70
N LYS A 33 10.95 7.54 -1.44
CA LYS A 33 11.25 6.30 -0.69
C LYS A 33 10.51 5.10 -1.29
N LEU A 34 9.25 5.30 -1.70
CA LEU A 34 8.43 4.26 -2.33
C LEU A 34 9.06 3.78 -3.65
N ARG A 35 9.63 4.72 -4.43
CA ARG A 35 10.37 4.43 -5.65
C ARG A 35 11.68 3.69 -5.37
N GLU A 36 12.46 4.14 -4.38
CA GLU A 36 13.71 3.47 -3.98
C GLU A 36 13.45 2.01 -3.57
N PHE A 37 12.29 1.73 -2.97
CA PHE A 37 11.90 0.38 -2.54
C PHE A 37 11.50 -0.54 -3.71
N LEU A 38 10.75 -0.04 -4.70
CA LEU A 38 10.32 -0.86 -5.85
C LEU A 38 11.40 -1.04 -6.93
N GLY A 39 12.44 -0.22 -6.89
CA GLY A 39 13.49 -0.19 -7.91
C GLY A 39 13.50 1.14 -8.67
N PRO A 40 14.68 1.73 -8.92
CA PRO A 40 14.80 3.04 -9.53
C PRO A 40 14.41 3.07 -11.02
N ASP A 41 14.40 1.92 -11.69
CA ASP A 41 14.22 1.80 -13.13
C ASP A 41 12.76 1.99 -13.60
N ASP A 42 11.76 1.81 -12.72
CA ASP A 42 10.35 1.84 -13.12
C ASP A 42 9.48 2.75 -12.23
N TRP A 43 9.44 4.04 -12.61
CA TRP A 43 8.61 5.08 -12.00
C TRP A 43 7.11 4.93 -12.31
N TRP A 44 6.78 4.48 -13.52
CA TRP A 44 5.39 4.44 -14.00
C TRP A 44 4.51 3.44 -13.22
N PRO A 45 4.99 2.22 -12.89
CA PRO A 45 4.27 1.29 -12.04
C PRO A 45 4.03 1.82 -10.63
N THR A 46 5.04 2.46 -10.03
CA THR A 46 4.96 3.02 -8.67
C THR A 46 3.82 4.03 -8.54
N LYS A 47 3.73 4.99 -9.47
CA LYS A 47 2.66 6.00 -9.47
C LYS A 47 1.28 5.37 -9.72
N HIS A 48 1.20 4.38 -10.60
CA HIS A 48 -0.04 3.65 -10.86
C HIS A 48 -0.53 2.89 -9.62
N HIS A 49 0.38 2.24 -8.88
CA HIS A 49 0.06 1.55 -7.64
C HIS A 49 -0.42 2.51 -6.55
N ILE A 50 0.30 3.61 -6.31
CA ILE A 50 -0.11 4.65 -5.35
C ILE A 50 -1.50 5.17 -5.70
N LYS A 51 -1.72 5.56 -6.96
CA LYS A 51 -3.01 6.05 -7.42
C LYS A 51 -4.12 5.03 -7.17
N THR A 52 -3.90 3.76 -7.49
CA THR A 52 -4.91 2.72 -7.29
C THR A 52 -5.23 2.49 -5.79
N LEU A 53 -4.22 2.58 -4.93
CA LEU A 53 -4.39 2.47 -3.48
C LEU A 53 -5.18 3.66 -2.91
N THR A 54 -4.90 4.87 -3.39
CA THR A 54 -5.61 6.10 -3.00
C THR A 54 -7.06 6.12 -3.51
N GLU A 55 -7.29 5.75 -4.77
CA GLU A 55 -8.65 5.67 -5.35
C GLU A 55 -9.56 4.67 -4.61
N ARG A 56 -8.97 3.71 -3.92
CA ARG A 56 -9.69 2.70 -3.13
C ARG A 56 -9.70 3.00 -1.63
N ASP A 57 -9.33 4.21 -1.24
CA ASP A 57 -9.34 4.68 0.14
C ASP A 57 -8.47 3.81 1.07
N LEU A 58 -7.39 3.22 0.57
CA LEU A 58 -6.48 2.41 1.40
C LEU A 58 -5.29 3.21 1.94
N ILE A 59 -4.87 4.21 1.17
CA ILE A 59 -3.84 5.17 1.56
C ILE A 59 -4.32 6.58 1.22
N GLU A 60 -3.85 7.56 1.96
CA GLU A 60 -4.09 8.97 1.70
C GLU A 60 -2.77 9.74 1.63
N GLU A 61 -2.79 10.84 0.88
CA GLU A 61 -1.65 11.75 0.78
C GLU A 61 -1.75 12.82 1.89
N VAL A 62 -0.71 12.93 2.70
CA VAL A 62 -0.51 13.92 3.75
C VAL A 62 0.79 14.69 3.49
N GLU A 63 1.04 15.79 4.20
CA GLU A 63 2.25 16.62 4.02
C GLU A 63 3.56 15.82 4.14
N GLU A 64 3.56 14.77 4.96
CA GLU A 64 4.72 13.92 5.20
C GLU A 64 4.93 12.82 4.14
N GLY A 65 3.93 12.54 3.30
CA GLY A 65 3.94 11.48 2.28
C GLY A 65 2.62 10.73 2.20
N TYR A 66 2.66 9.45 1.86
CA TYR A 66 1.48 8.58 1.85
C TYR A 66 1.39 7.81 3.15
N ARG A 67 0.22 7.85 3.79
CA ARG A 67 -0.09 7.06 4.98
C ARG A 67 -1.29 6.16 4.73
N ILE A 68 -1.42 5.14 5.57
CA ILE A 68 -2.58 4.24 5.59
C ILE A 68 -3.80 4.93 6.19
N THR A 69 -4.99 4.69 5.63
CA THR A 69 -6.29 5.15 6.16
C THR A 69 -6.88 4.13 7.14
N GLU A 70 -7.95 4.48 7.85
CA GLU A 70 -8.70 3.51 8.69
C GLU A 70 -9.23 2.30 7.88
N SER A 71 -9.66 2.54 6.64
CA SER A 71 -10.06 1.49 5.70
C SER A 71 -8.87 0.61 5.31
N GLY A 72 -7.71 1.22 5.08
CA GLY A 72 -6.46 0.53 4.82
C GLY A 72 -6.02 -0.36 5.98
N GLU A 73 -6.10 0.11 7.23
CA GLU A 73 -5.67 -0.68 8.40
C GLU A 73 -6.41 -2.01 8.49
N LYS A 74 -7.72 -2.02 8.25
CA LYS A 74 -8.53 -3.26 8.23
C LYS A 74 -8.06 -4.23 7.15
N VAL A 75 -7.66 -3.69 5.99
CA VAL A 75 -7.10 -4.48 4.89
C VAL A 75 -5.71 -5.00 5.25
N PHE A 76 -4.88 -4.20 5.91
CA PHE A 76 -3.57 -4.59 6.38
C PHE A 76 -3.64 -5.73 7.41
N GLU A 77 -4.54 -5.65 8.39
CA GLU A 77 -4.78 -6.74 9.36
C GLU A 77 -5.25 -8.04 8.66
N SER A 78 -6.12 -7.90 7.66
CA SER A 78 -6.56 -9.03 6.84
C SER A 78 -5.40 -9.64 6.02
N LEU A 79 -4.49 -8.81 5.52
CA LEU A 79 -3.28 -9.27 4.80
C LEU A 79 -2.27 -9.93 5.74
N LYS A 80 -2.07 -9.37 6.94
CA LYS A 80 -1.17 -9.93 7.96
C LYS A 80 -1.53 -11.37 8.29
N THR A 81 -2.83 -11.63 8.44
CA THR A 81 -3.40 -12.98 8.69
C THR A 81 -3.16 -13.95 7.52
N VAL A 82 -3.15 -13.44 6.28
CA VAL A 82 -3.05 -14.24 5.07
C VAL A 82 -1.60 -14.50 4.63
N TYR A 83 -0.72 -13.51 4.83
CA TYR A 83 0.68 -13.55 4.41
C TYR A 83 1.63 -14.02 5.51
N ASP A 84 1.11 -14.41 6.69
CA ASP A 84 1.90 -14.79 7.86
C ASP A 84 3.04 -13.78 8.11
N ILE A 85 2.71 -12.49 7.98
CA ILE A 85 3.69 -11.42 8.19
C ILE A 85 3.95 -11.39 9.68
N GLU A 86 4.93 -12.17 10.13
CA GLU A 86 5.41 -12.14 11.50
C GLU A 86 5.71 -10.68 11.86
N SER A 87 5.11 -10.27 12.97
CA SER A 87 5.44 -9.03 13.65
C SER A 87 6.93 -9.09 14.03
N VAL A 88 7.78 -8.48 13.20
CA VAL A 88 9.15 -8.10 13.58
C VAL A 88 9.09 -6.71 14.19
#